data_AF-W1X021-F1
#
_entry.id   AF-W1X021-F1
#
_cell.length_a   1.000
_cell.length_b   1.000
_cell.length_c   1.000
_cell.angle_alpha   90.00
_cell.angle_beta   90.00
_cell.angle_gamma   90.00
#
_symmetry.space_group_name_H-M   'P 1'
#
loop_
_entity.id
_entity.type
_entity.pdbx_description
1 polymer ?
#
loop_
_entity_poly.entity_id
_entity_poly.type
_entity_poly.pdbx_seq_one_letter_code
_entity_poly.pdbx_strand_id
1 'polypeptide(L)' 'SADPLDDHVPVQNANDEGFVTQYDKDNIEELGLLKMDFLGLRTLTVMGDALKLIKANRGIDLDLDAIPLDDA' A
#
# COMPACT_ATOMS: atom_id res chain seq x y z
N SER A 1 19.38 2.00 15.61
CA SER A 1 19.61 3.31 14.99
C SER A 1 19.56 3.06 13.51
N ALA A 2 18.62 3.67 12.79
CA ALA A 2 18.55 3.49 11.34
C ALA A 2 19.48 4.53 10.73
N ASP A 3 20.66 4.09 10.31
CA ASP A 3 21.56 4.91 9.51
C ASP A 3 20.89 5.19 8.14
N PRO A 4 21.21 6.32 7.47
CA PRO A 4 20.60 6.70 6.21
C PRO A 4 20.65 5.58 5.14
N LEU A 5 19.59 5.43 4.34
CA LEU A 5 19.47 4.34 3.36
C LEU A 5 20.57 4.43 2.28
N ASP A 6 20.98 5.64 1.93
CA ASP A 6 22.03 5.96 0.97
C ASP A 6 23.45 5.60 1.46
N ASP A 7 23.66 5.41 2.76
CA ASP A 7 24.93 4.93 3.31
C ASP A 7 25.11 3.40 3.12
N HIS A 8 24.02 2.67 2.88
CA HIS A 8 24.01 1.21 2.80
C HIS A 8 23.68 0.68 1.40
N VAL A 9 22.85 1.40 0.64
CA VAL A 9 22.44 0.97 -0.69
C VAL A 9 22.45 2.14 -1.68
N PRO A 10 22.95 1.92 -2.90
CA PRO A 10 22.88 2.94 -3.94
C PRO A 10 21.42 3.18 -4.31
N VAL A 11 20.97 4.43 -4.10
CA VAL A 11 19.63 4.88 -4.50
C VAL A 11 19.70 5.68 -5.80
N GLN A 12 18.64 5.57 -6.60
CA GLN A 12 18.45 6.36 -7.81
C GLN A 12 17.13 7.12 -7.69
N ASN A 13 17.08 8.33 -8.24
CA ASN A 13 15.84 9.07 -8.39
C ASN A 13 15.04 8.50 -9.56
N ALA A 14 13.88 7.90 -9.29
CA ALA A 14 12.96 7.37 -10.27
C ALA A 14 11.93 8.43 -10.64
N ASN A 15 12.34 9.44 -11.43
CA ASN A 15 11.46 10.51 -11.93
C ASN A 15 10.46 11.03 -10.86
N ASP A 16 9.26 11.45 -11.26
CA ASP A 16 8.21 11.98 -10.35
C ASP A 16 7.67 10.97 -9.31
N GLU A 17 8.18 9.73 -9.27
CA GLU A 17 7.65 8.63 -8.45
C GLU A 17 8.50 8.31 -7.20
N GLY A 18 9.60 9.06 -6.96
CA GLY A 18 10.39 8.97 -5.72
C GLY A 18 11.75 8.29 -5.88
N PHE A 19 12.32 7.77 -4.79
CA PHE A 19 13.62 7.10 -4.80
C PHE A 19 13.46 5.59 -4.90
N VAL A 20 14.28 4.96 -5.75
CA VAL A 20 14.35 3.49 -5.91
C VAL A 20 15.76 3.00 -5.59
N THR A 21 15.87 1.81 -5.01
CA THR A 21 17.15 1.12 -4.85
C THR A 21 17.64 0.59 -6.21
N GLN A 22 18.95 0.62 -6.44
CA GLN A 22 19.57 0.01 -7.64
C GLN A 22 19.79 -1.51 -7.49
N TYR A 23 19.66 -2.05 -6.27
CA TYR A 23 19.71 -3.49 -6.03
C TYR A 23 18.33 -4.13 -6.23
N ASP A 24 18.35 -5.36 -6.74
CA ASP A 24 17.20 -6.23 -6.79
C ASP A 24 16.73 -6.64 -5.39
N LYS A 25 15.51 -7.15 -5.35
CA LYS A 25 14.77 -7.45 -4.12
C LYS A 25 15.54 -8.37 -3.17
N ASP A 26 16.17 -9.41 -3.70
CA ASP A 26 16.76 -10.47 -2.87
C ASP A 26 18.02 -9.95 -2.16
N ASN A 27 18.80 -9.10 -2.84
CA ASN A 27 19.98 -8.45 -2.29
C ASN A 27 19.66 -7.47 -1.14
N ILE A 28 18.48 -6.83 -1.13
CA ILE A 28 18.06 -5.92 -0.05
C ILE A 28 17.72 -6.68 1.23
N GLU A 29 17.11 -7.86 1.12
CA GLU A 29 16.80 -8.71 2.27
C GLU A 29 18.09 -9.30 2.89
N GLU A 30 19.07 -9.68 2.07
CA GLU A 30 20.38 -10.19 2.53
C GLU A 30 21.22 -9.12 3.26
N LEU A 31 21.06 -7.85 2.90
CA LEU A 31 21.70 -6.72 3.59
C LEU A 31 21.07 -6.39 4.96
N GLY A 32 20.02 -7.11 5.35
CA GLY A 32 19.33 -6.92 6.64
C GLY A 32 18.42 -5.69 6.68
N LEU A 33 18.02 -5.17 5.52
CA LEU A 33 17.09 -4.05 5.43
C LEU A 33 15.64 -4.52 5.57
N LEU A 34 14.81 -3.68 6.21
CA LEU A 34 13.39 -3.97 6.39
C LEU A 34 12.64 -3.74 5.07
N LYS A 35 12.04 -4.80 4.54
CA LYS A 35 11.25 -4.77 3.31
C LYS A 35 9.75 -4.76 3.62
N MET A 36 9.03 -3.81 3.01
CA MET A 36 7.56 -3.73 3.07
C MET A 36 6.97 -3.75 1.66
N ASP A 37 5.95 -4.58 1.45
CA ASP A 37 5.21 -4.62 0.19
C ASP A 37 3.98 -3.71 0.27
N PHE A 38 3.91 -2.73 -0.62
CA PHE A 38 2.67 -1.98 -0.87
C PHE A 38 1.95 -2.58 -2.08
N LEU A 39 0.88 -3.32 -1.81
CA LEU A 39 0.08 -3.98 -2.86
C LEU A 39 -1.09 -3.08 -3.30
N GLY A 40 -1.09 -2.71 -4.58
CA GLY A 40 -2.21 -1.99 -5.20
C GLY A 40 -3.38 -2.92 -5.53
N LEU A 41 -4.23 -3.22 -4.55
CA LEU A 41 -5.40 -4.07 -4.74
C LEU A 41 -6.57 -3.31 -5.37
N ARG A 42 -6.85 -3.58 -6.65
CA ARG A 42 -8.00 -2.99 -7.37
C ARG A 42 -9.34 -3.23 -6.67
N THR A 43 -9.48 -4.36 -5.96
CA THR A 43 -10.68 -4.69 -5.20
C THR A 43 -10.99 -3.64 -4.14
N LEU A 44 -9.98 -3.09 -3.45
CA LEU A 44 -10.16 -2.04 -2.46
C LEU A 44 -10.68 -0.74 -3.09
N THR A 45 -10.18 -0.38 -4.28
CA THR A 45 -10.70 0.77 -5.05
C THR A 45 -12.18 0.59 -5.39
N VAL A 46 -12.56 -0.59 -5.90
CA VAL A 46 -13.96 -0.89 -6.27
C VAL A 46 -14.88 -0.84 -5.04
N MET A 47 -14.44 -1.39 -3.92
CA MET A 47 -15.19 -1.34 -2.66
C MET A 47 -15.39 0.11 -2.19
N GLY A 48 -14.35 0.95 -2.25
CA GLY A 48 -14.45 2.36 -1.91
C GLY A 48 -15.43 3.13 -2.79
N ASP A 49 -15.47 2.84 -4.10
CA ASP A 49 -16.42 3.47 -5.01
C ASP A 49 -17.86 2.98 -4.77
N ALA A 50 -18.05 1.71 -4.42
CA ALA A 50 -19.35 1.18 -4.03
C ALA A 50 -19.92 1.90 -2.79
N LEU A 51 -19.10 2.15 -1.76
CA LEU A 51 -19.51 2.91 -0.57
C LEU A 51 -19.94 4.34 -0.91
N LYS A 52 -19.17 5.04 -1.76
CA LYS A 52 -19.53 6.40 -2.22
C LYS A 52 -20.88 6.40 -2.93
N LEU A 53 -21.14 5.41 -3.79
CA LEU A 53 -22.40 5.27 -4.51
C LEU A 53 -23.56 4.95 -3.57
N ILE A 54 -23.37 4.09 -2.56
CA ILE A 54 -24.39 3.79 -1.55
C ILE A 54 -24.76 5.06 -0.78
N LYS A 55 -23.75 5.82 -0.33
CA LYS A 55 -23.96 7.08 0.37
C LYS A 55 -24.69 8.11 -0.50
N ALA A 56 -24.30 8.26 -1.76
CA ALA A 56 -24.93 9.20 -2.68
C ALA A 56 -26.39 8.84 -3.02
N ASN A 57 -26.69 7.55 -3.22
CA ASN A 57 -28.02 7.11 -3.66
C ASN A 57 -29.00 6.88 -2.51
N ARG A 58 -28.50 6.48 -1.32
CA ARG A 58 -29.35 6.07 -0.19
C ARG A 58 -29.14 6.89 1.08
N GLY A 59 -28.12 7.76 1.11
CA GLY A 59 -27.75 8.51 2.33
C GLY A 59 -27.18 7.64 3.45
N ILE A 60 -26.88 6.37 3.16
CA ILE A 60 -26.36 5.40 4.14
C ILE A 60 -24.84 5.49 4.14
N ASP A 61 -24.27 5.77 5.32
CA ASP A 61 -22.82 5.69 5.55
C ASP A 61 -22.51 4.28 6.07
N LEU A 62 -21.98 3.43 5.19
CA LEU A 62 -21.72 2.03 5.49
C LEU A 62 -20.25 1.87 5.94
N ASP A 63 -20.06 1.29 7.12
CA ASP A 63 -18.75 0.88 7.62
C ASP A 63 -18.51 -0.59 7.26
N LEU A 64 -17.48 -0.84 6.44
CA LEU A 64 -17.13 -2.19 5.98
C LEU A 64 -16.64 -3.09 7.11
N ASP A 65 -15.94 -2.52 8.11
CA ASP A 65 -15.36 -3.29 9.20
C ASP A 65 -16.42 -3.75 10.22
N ALA A 66 -17.60 -3.11 10.19
CA ALA A 66 -18.73 -3.41 11.05
C ALA A 66 -19.77 -4.36 10.41
N ILE A 67 -19.56 -4.80 9.16
CA ILE A 67 -20.51 -5.68 8.47
C ILE A 67 -20.48 -7.08 9.10
N PRO A 68 -21.63 -7.64 9.52
CA PRO A 68 -21.71 -9.02 10.00
C PRO A 68 -21.25 -10.00 8.92
N LEU A 69 -20.45 -10.99 9.31
CA LEU A 69 -19.96 -12.02 8.38
C LEU A 69 -21.00 -13.13 8.12
N ASP A 70 -22.11 -13.10 8.85
CA ASP A 70 -23.19 -14.08 8.90
C ASP A 70 -24.54 -13.51 8.42
N ASP A 71 -24.53 -12.85 7.25
CA ASP A 71 -25.77 -12.42 6.58
C ASP A 71 -26.66 -13.63 6.23
N ALA A 72 -27.96 -13.52 6.50
CA ALA A 72 -28.93 -14.62 6.42
C ALA A 72 -29.50 -14.86 5.01
#